data_AF-A0A970P757-F1
#
_entry.id   AF-A0A970P757-F1
#
_cell.length_a   1.000
_cell.length_b   1.000
_cell.length_c   1.000
_cell.angle_alpha   90.00
_cell.angle_beta   90.00
_cell.angle_gamma   90.00
#
_symmetry.space_group_name_H-M   'P 1'
#
loop_
_entity.id
_entity.type
_entity.pdbx_description
1 polymer ?
#
loop_
_entity_poly.entity_id
_entity_poly.type
_entity_poly.pdbx_seq_one_letter_code
_entity_poly.pdbx_strand_id
1 'polypeptide(L)'
;MKNHIYIGIYLLVSLLLLCALPVMAFFSSINIEIIRTLIFVGASGGIGGTLYSIRGFYKNLGGNTFEVRWNWWYIFRPIISVVLGVFTYFLIVGGLMSISNTTDVTLSKGIMFYCGVSFLAGFSFTRFAERLDNISDILFAKKNQEQSNE
;
A
#
# COMPACT_ATOMS: atom_id res chain seq x y z
N MET A 1 -19.95 -3.16 23.39
CA MET A 1 -18.70 -3.81 23.84
C MET A 1 -18.21 -4.95 22.93
N LYS A 2 -19.06 -5.90 22.49
CA LYS A 2 -18.58 -7.05 21.68
C LYS A 2 -18.01 -6.69 20.29
N ASN A 3 -18.50 -5.63 19.64
CA ASN A 3 -18.12 -5.31 18.26
C ASN A 3 -16.65 -4.90 18.07
N HIS A 4 -16.00 -4.28 19.07
CA HIS A 4 -14.60 -3.85 18.95
C HIS A 4 -13.61 -5.04 18.97
N ILE A 5 -13.96 -6.11 19.67
CA ILE A 5 -13.15 -7.33 19.75
C ILE A 5 -13.10 -8.03 18.39
N TYR A 6 -14.24 -8.14 17.69
CA TYR A 6 -14.28 -8.76 16.36
C TYR A 6 -13.43 -7.99 15.33
N ILE A 7 -13.36 -6.66 15.43
CA ILE A 7 -12.55 -5.82 14.54
C ILE A 7 -11.06 -6.02 14.82
N GLY A 8 -10.66 -6.08 16.10
CA GLY A 8 -9.29 -6.38 16.48
C GLY A 8 -8.84 -7.76 15.97
N ILE A 9 -9.71 -8.78 16.11
CA ILE A 9 -9.46 -10.13 15.59
C ILE A 9 -9.36 -10.11 14.06
N TYR A 10 -10.26 -9.43 13.36
CA TYR A 10 -10.23 -9.30 11.90
C TYR A 10 -8.93 -8.65 11.41
N LEU A 11 -8.49 -7.55 12.04
CA LEU A 11 -7.24 -6.88 11.69
C LEU A 11 -6.02 -7.78 11.91
N LEU A 12 -6.02 -8.57 13.00
CA LEU A 12 -4.98 -9.56 13.27
C LEU A 12 -4.96 -10.68 12.21
N VAL A 13 -6.12 -11.22 11.86
CA VAL A 13 -6.23 -12.28 10.83
C VAL A 13 -5.82 -11.74 9.47
N SER A 14 -6.26 -10.54 9.10
CA SER A 14 -5.87 -9.88 7.85
C SER A 14 -4.36 -9.66 7.80
N LEU A 15 -3.74 -9.23 8.90
CA LEU A 15 -2.28 -9.05 8.98
C LEU A 15 -1.55 -10.38 8.79
N LEU A 16 -2.00 -11.44 9.47
CA LEU A 16 -1.41 -12.78 9.36
C LEU A 16 -1.53 -13.34 7.94
N LEU A 17 -2.71 -13.18 7.31
CA LEU A 17 -2.95 -13.61 5.93
C LEU A 17 -2.05 -12.85 4.95
N LEU A 18 -1.91 -11.52 5.11
CA LEU A 18 -1.05 -10.70 4.27
C LEU A 18 0.44 -11.03 4.43
N CYS A 19 0.88 -11.44 5.61
CA CYS A 19 2.23 -11.95 5.81
C CYS A 19 2.41 -13.38 5.24
N ALA A 20 1.38 -14.21 5.24
CA ALA A 20 1.47 -15.60 4.79
C ALA A 20 1.54 -15.74 3.24
N LEU A 21 0.85 -14.88 2.50
CA LEU A 21 0.87 -14.87 1.02
C LEU A 21 2.28 -14.73 0.40
N PRO A 22 3.13 -13.75 0.79
CA PRO A 22 4.49 -13.63 0.25
C PRO A 22 5.39 -14.79 0.67
N VAL A 23 5.17 -15.38 1.86
CA VAL A 23 5.89 -16.57 2.30
C VAL A 23 5.51 -17.78 1.45
N MET A 24 4.22 -18.01 1.19
CA MET A 24 3.77 -19.10 0.30
C MET A 24 4.24 -18.92 -1.14
N ALA A 25 4.22 -17.69 -1.65
CA ALA A 25 4.73 -17.36 -2.98
C ALA A 25 6.25 -17.57 -3.12
N PHE A 26 7.00 -17.47 -2.03
CA PHE A 26 8.44 -17.78 -2.02
C PHE A 26 8.73 -19.26 -2.30
N PHE A 27 7.81 -20.18 -1.97
CA PHE A 27 8.02 -21.62 -2.12
C PHE A 27 7.50 -22.23 -3.44
N SER A 28 6.72 -21.51 -4.25
CA SER A 28 6.05 -22.07 -5.46
C SER A 28 6.74 -21.70 -6.78
N SER A 29 6.80 -22.66 -7.72
CA SER A 29 7.70 -22.63 -8.90
C SER A 29 7.02 -22.42 -10.26
N ILE A 30 6.31 -21.30 -10.48
CA ILE A 30 5.66 -20.95 -11.77
C ILE A 30 5.99 -19.50 -12.13
N ASN A 31 6.53 -19.22 -13.34
CA ASN A 31 6.96 -17.91 -13.89
C ASN A 31 7.05 -16.77 -12.83
N ILE A 32 8.02 -16.97 -11.92
CA ILE A 32 7.93 -16.60 -10.50
C ILE A 32 8.16 -15.12 -10.26
N GLU A 33 9.02 -14.47 -11.03
CA GLU A 33 9.66 -13.23 -10.57
C GLU A 33 8.69 -12.05 -10.48
N ILE A 34 7.84 -11.84 -11.48
CA ILE A 34 6.88 -10.73 -11.50
C ILE A 34 5.78 -10.99 -10.47
N ILE A 35 5.17 -12.17 -10.47
CA ILE A 35 4.11 -12.54 -9.52
C ILE A 35 4.62 -12.47 -8.08
N ARG A 36 5.83 -13.00 -7.82
CA ARG A 36 6.50 -12.91 -6.52
C ARG A 36 6.69 -11.45 -6.12
N THR A 37 7.14 -10.60 -7.04
CA THR A 37 7.30 -9.16 -6.78
C THR A 37 5.97 -8.49 -6.45
N LEU A 38 4.90 -8.74 -7.23
CA LEU A 38 3.58 -8.16 -6.96
C LEU A 38 3.02 -8.60 -5.61
N ILE A 39 3.23 -9.86 -5.23
CA ILE A 39 2.80 -10.37 -3.92
C ILE A 39 3.62 -9.72 -2.79
N PHE A 40 4.94 -9.62 -2.92
CA PHE A 40 5.78 -8.97 -1.91
C PHE A 40 5.42 -7.50 -1.72
N VAL A 41 5.30 -6.76 -2.81
CA VAL A 41 4.98 -5.33 -2.82
C VAL A 41 3.55 -5.09 -2.32
N GLY A 42 2.58 -5.87 -2.80
CA GLY A 42 1.19 -5.78 -2.34
C GLY A 42 1.03 -6.14 -0.87
N ALA A 43 1.70 -7.20 -0.40
CA ALA A 43 1.73 -7.55 1.02
C ALA A 43 2.38 -6.43 1.85
N SER A 44 3.48 -5.86 1.38
CA SER A 44 4.16 -4.75 2.07
C SER A 44 3.25 -3.52 2.21
N GLY A 45 2.53 -3.15 1.15
CA GLY A 45 1.52 -2.09 1.19
C GLY A 45 0.37 -2.42 2.14
N GLY A 46 -0.15 -3.65 2.08
CA GLY A 46 -1.18 -4.14 2.99
C GLY A 46 -0.75 -4.09 4.46
N ILE A 47 0.50 -4.48 4.77
CA ILE A 47 1.07 -4.41 6.12
C ILE A 47 1.13 -2.95 6.59
N GLY A 48 1.58 -2.02 5.75
CA GLY A 48 1.61 -0.60 6.08
C GLY A 48 0.23 -0.03 6.42
N GLY A 49 -0.76 -0.33 5.58
CA GLY A 49 -2.15 0.08 5.79
C GLY A 49 -2.79 -0.54 7.03
N THR A 50 -2.53 -1.83 7.26
CA THR A 50 -3.05 -2.55 8.42
C THR A 50 -2.43 -2.02 9.71
N LEU A 51 -1.12 -1.73 9.72
CA LEU A 51 -0.44 -1.14 10.88
C LEU A 51 -0.98 0.26 11.20
N TYR A 52 -1.28 1.06 10.17
CA TYR A 52 -1.95 2.35 10.35
C TYR A 52 -3.36 2.18 10.97
N SER A 53 -4.13 1.22 10.48
CA SER A 53 -5.44 0.86 11.04
C SER A 53 -5.35 0.41 12.50
N ILE A 54 -4.37 -0.42 12.85
CA ILE A 54 -4.11 -0.87 14.23
C ILE A 54 -3.76 0.32 15.12
N ARG A 55 -2.90 1.25 14.64
CA ARG A 55 -2.56 2.47 15.37
C ARG A 55 -3.78 3.34 15.63
N GLY A 56 -4.65 3.52 14.63
CA GLY A 56 -5.91 4.23 14.78
C GLY A 56 -6.87 3.55 15.74
N PHE A 57 -6.96 2.23 15.68
CA PHE A 57 -7.77 1.41 16.59
C PHE A 57 -7.30 1.56 18.05
N TYR A 58 -6.01 1.43 18.31
CA TYR A 58 -5.44 1.59 19.66
C TYR A 58 -5.70 2.99 20.24
N LYS A 59 -5.49 4.03 19.42
CA LYS A 59 -5.72 5.43 19.84
C LYS A 59 -7.19 5.69 20.19
N ASN A 60 -8.13 5.17 19.38
CA ASN A 60 -9.56 5.37 19.61
C ASN A 60 -10.10 4.54 20.79
N LEU A 61 -9.52 3.36 21.04
CA LEU A 61 -9.86 2.54 22.19
C LEU A 61 -9.36 3.17 23.50
N GLY A 62 -8.13 3.69 23.52
CA GLY A 62 -7.56 4.39 24.70
C GLY A 62 -8.20 5.74 24.99
N GLY A 63 -8.82 6.39 23.99
CA GLY A 63 -9.51 7.68 24.11
C GLY A 63 -11.02 7.61 24.37
N ASN A 64 -11.62 6.40 24.43
CA ASN A 64 -13.07 6.19 24.60
C ASN A 64 -13.99 6.82 23.53
N THR A 65 -13.46 7.23 22.38
CA THR A 65 -14.20 7.90 21.28
C THR A 65 -14.57 6.94 20.14
N PHE A 66 -14.67 5.64 20.43
CA PHE A 66 -14.90 4.65 19.38
C PHE A 66 -16.34 4.71 18.85
N GLU A 67 -16.51 5.26 17.64
CA GLU A 67 -17.78 5.22 16.93
C GLU A 67 -17.91 3.98 16.04
N VAL A 68 -19.02 3.26 16.19
CA VAL A 68 -19.37 2.06 15.39
C VAL A 68 -19.46 2.37 13.89
N ARG A 69 -19.68 3.63 13.51
CA ARG A 69 -19.78 4.09 12.11
C ARG A 69 -18.45 3.98 11.35
N TRP A 70 -17.32 3.89 12.05
CA TRP A 70 -15.99 3.75 11.46
C TRP A 70 -15.60 2.30 11.17
N ASN A 71 -16.44 1.32 11.50
CA ASN A 71 -16.13 -0.12 11.34
C ASN A 71 -15.79 -0.50 9.89
N TRP A 72 -16.56 0.00 8.93
CA TRP A 72 -16.33 -0.27 7.50
C TRP A 72 -14.98 0.26 7.03
N TRP A 73 -14.59 1.43 7.53
CA TRP A 73 -13.32 2.05 7.19
C TRP A 73 -12.13 1.16 7.59
N TYR A 74 -12.18 0.52 8.76
CA TYR A 74 -11.14 -0.42 9.20
C TYR A 74 -11.06 -1.70 8.36
N ILE A 75 -12.19 -2.17 7.82
CA ILE A 75 -12.25 -3.40 7.00
C ILE A 75 -11.72 -3.16 5.59
N PHE A 76 -12.08 -2.04 4.97
CA PHE A 76 -11.67 -1.73 3.61
C PHE A 76 -10.22 -1.23 3.52
N ARG A 77 -9.69 -0.62 4.58
CA ARG A 77 -8.34 -0.02 4.57
C ARG A 77 -7.24 -1.02 4.17
N PRO A 78 -7.13 -2.22 4.78
CA PRO A 78 -6.09 -3.19 4.41
C PRO A 78 -6.14 -3.58 2.94
N ILE A 79 -7.34 -3.81 2.40
CA ILE A 79 -7.55 -4.21 1.01
C ILE A 79 -7.11 -3.09 0.07
N ILE A 80 -7.53 -1.85 0.35
CA ILE A 80 -7.14 -0.67 -0.43
C ILE A 80 -5.62 -0.49 -0.38
N SER A 81 -4.97 -0.71 0.77
CA SER A 81 -3.52 -0.56 0.91
C SER A 81 -2.72 -1.63 0.19
N VAL A 82 -3.25 -2.85 0.03
CA VAL A 82 -2.64 -3.87 -0.85
C VAL A 82 -2.62 -3.41 -2.29
N VAL A 83 -3.79 -2.96 -2.79
CA VAL A 83 -3.92 -2.43 -4.15
C VAL A 83 -2.97 -1.25 -4.33
N LEU A 84 -2.93 -0.34 -3.35
CA LEU A 84 -2.06 0.83 -3.43
C LEU A 84 -0.59 0.43 -3.54
N GLY A 85 -0.12 -0.54 -2.76
CA GLY A 85 1.26 -1.03 -2.85
C GLY A 85 1.59 -1.57 -4.24
N VAL A 86 0.70 -2.38 -4.82
CA VAL A 86 0.88 -2.90 -6.20
C VAL A 86 0.98 -1.75 -7.21
N PHE A 87 0.11 -0.75 -7.11
CA PHE A 87 0.14 0.41 -8.00
C PHE A 87 1.37 1.29 -7.79
N THR A 88 1.86 1.45 -6.55
CA THR A 88 3.12 2.13 -6.27
C THR A 88 4.27 1.50 -7.04
N TYR A 89 4.35 0.16 -7.09
CA TYR A 89 5.34 -0.53 -7.92
C TYR A 89 5.21 -0.21 -9.40
N PHE A 90 3.99 -0.24 -9.96
CA PHE A 90 3.76 0.12 -11.36
C PHE A 90 4.14 1.57 -11.69
N LEU A 91 3.88 2.51 -10.77
CA LEU A 91 4.22 3.91 -10.97
C LEU A 91 5.74 4.12 -11.00
N ILE A 92 6.49 3.40 -10.16
CA ILE A 92 7.95 3.53 -10.12
C ILE A 92 8.58 2.82 -11.32
N VAL A 93 8.18 1.58 -11.61
CA VAL A 93 8.73 0.81 -12.74
C VAL A 93 8.31 1.42 -14.09
N GLY A 94 7.10 1.97 -14.18
CA GLY A 94 6.61 2.69 -15.36
C GLY A 94 7.21 4.08 -15.53
N GLY A 95 8.07 4.55 -14.61
CA GLY A 95 8.75 5.83 -14.71
C GLY A 95 7.89 7.06 -14.38
N LEU A 96 6.63 6.86 -13.98
CA LEU A 96 5.71 7.94 -13.61
C LEU A 96 6.05 8.55 -12.25
N MET A 97 6.70 7.78 -11.39
CA MET A 97 7.15 8.18 -10.06
C MET A 97 8.62 7.81 -9.88
N SER A 98 9.53 8.77 -10.10
CA SER A 98 10.96 8.56 -9.86
C SER A 98 11.33 8.95 -8.43
N ILE A 99 12.07 8.07 -7.75
CA ILE A 99 12.64 8.33 -6.43
C ILE A 99 14.15 8.31 -6.59
N SER A 100 14.77 9.47 -6.38
CA SER A 100 16.09 9.82 -6.93
C SER A 100 17.31 9.14 -6.29
N ASN A 101 17.16 8.10 -5.47
CA ASN A 101 18.19 7.72 -4.49
C ASN A 101 18.70 6.27 -4.54
N THR A 102 18.65 5.57 -5.68
CA THR A 102 19.18 4.19 -5.74
C THR A 102 20.34 4.04 -6.72
N THR A 103 21.53 4.43 -6.27
CA THR A 103 22.83 4.00 -6.82
C THR A 103 23.06 2.53 -6.47
N ASP A 104 23.32 1.71 -7.49
CA ASP A 104 23.64 0.27 -7.43
C ASP A 104 22.61 -0.65 -6.75
N VAL A 105 21.58 -1.00 -7.53
CA VAL A 105 20.52 -1.92 -7.13
C VAL A 105 20.78 -3.29 -7.75
N THR A 106 21.38 -4.19 -6.97
CA THR A 106 21.31 -5.64 -7.25
C THR A 106 19.83 -6.08 -7.20
N LEU A 107 19.44 -7.12 -7.96
CA LEU A 107 18.05 -7.60 -8.07
C LEU A 107 17.31 -7.71 -6.71
N SER A 108 18.02 -8.15 -5.68
CA SER A 108 17.50 -8.30 -4.31
C SER A 108 17.26 -6.97 -3.58
N LYS A 109 18.12 -5.96 -3.80
CA LYS A 109 17.94 -4.60 -3.23
C LYS A 109 16.73 -3.88 -3.87
N GLY A 110 16.43 -4.19 -5.13
CA GLY A 110 15.32 -3.57 -5.86
C GLY A 110 13.98 -3.95 -5.27
N ILE A 111 13.77 -5.24 -5.01
CA ILE A 111 12.56 -5.75 -4.37
C ILE A 111 12.38 -5.14 -2.98
N MET A 112 13.44 -5.07 -2.17
CA MET A 112 13.37 -4.44 -0.84
C MET A 112 12.99 -2.96 -0.91
N PHE A 113 13.54 -2.24 -1.90
CA PHE A 113 13.19 -0.85 -2.15
C PHE A 113 11.70 -0.71 -2.52
N TYR A 114 11.20 -1.48 -3.48
CA TYR A 114 9.79 -1.44 -3.87
C TYR A 114 8.85 -1.80 -2.73
N CYS A 115 9.20 -2.81 -1.92
CA CYS A 115 8.48 -3.14 -0.70
C CYS A 115 8.45 -1.96 0.28
N GLY A 116 9.60 -1.34 0.55
CA GLY A 116 9.70 -0.19 1.46
C GLY A 116 8.82 0.99 1.03
N VAL A 117 8.85 1.35 -0.26
CA VAL A 117 8.01 2.43 -0.78
C VAL A 117 6.53 2.03 -0.76
N SER A 118 6.20 0.78 -1.05
CA SER A 118 4.82 0.27 -1.02
C SER A 118 4.24 0.22 0.39
N PHE A 119 5.03 -0.21 1.37
CA PHE A 119 4.70 -0.09 2.79
C PHE A 119 4.42 1.35 3.17
N LEU A 120 5.27 2.29 2.74
CA LEU A 120 5.10 3.71 3.05
C LEU A 120 3.85 4.28 2.38
N ALA A 121 3.55 3.87 1.16
CA ALA A 121 2.33 4.23 0.44
C ALA A 121 1.07 3.74 1.17
N GLY A 122 1.07 2.48 1.63
CA GLY A 122 -0.03 1.92 2.42
C GLY A 122 -0.17 2.57 3.80
N PHE A 123 0.94 2.80 4.50
CA PHE A 123 0.96 3.42 5.83
C PHE A 123 0.55 4.90 5.80
N SER A 124 1.00 5.63 4.77
CA SER A 124 0.75 7.06 4.58
C SER A 124 -0.24 7.31 3.44
N PHE A 125 -1.34 6.55 3.39
CA PHE A 125 -2.34 6.61 2.33
C PHE A 125 -2.73 8.06 1.93
N THR A 126 -3.00 8.93 2.90
CA THR A 126 -3.40 10.33 2.64
C THR A 126 -2.34 11.10 1.85
N ARG A 127 -1.07 11.03 2.29
CA ARG A 127 0.04 11.71 1.61
C ARG A 127 0.32 11.10 0.24
N PHE A 128 0.10 9.79 0.11
CA PHE A 128 0.30 9.11 -1.17
C PHE A 128 -0.81 9.47 -2.16
N ALA A 129 -2.07 9.57 -1.72
CA ALA A 129 -3.18 10.04 -2.54
C ALA A 129 -2.95 11.47 -3.06
N GLU A 130 -2.51 12.39 -2.18
CA GLU A 130 -2.11 13.74 -2.61
C GLU A 130 -1.00 13.71 -3.68
N ARG A 131 -0.04 12.78 -3.58
CA ARG A 131 1.00 12.62 -4.60
C ARG A 131 0.44 12.07 -5.92
N LEU A 132 -0.53 11.16 -5.88
CA LEU A 132 -1.20 10.66 -7.07
C LEU A 132 -1.98 11.77 -7.78
N ASP A 133 -2.68 12.62 -7.02
CA ASP A 133 -3.42 13.76 -7.57
C ASP A 133 -2.46 14.72 -8.28
N ASN A 134 -1.32 15.05 -7.65
CA ASN A 134 -0.29 15.88 -8.29
C ASN A 134 0.26 15.24 -9.59
N ILE A 135 0.50 13.93 -9.60
CA ILE A 135 0.96 13.23 -10.82
C ILE A 135 -0.12 13.29 -11.91
N SER A 136 -1.39 13.08 -11.54
CA SER A 136 -2.54 13.20 -12.44
C SER A 136 -2.61 14.60 -13.04
N ASP A 137 -2.56 15.64 -12.22
CA ASP A 137 -2.64 17.04 -12.65
C ASP A 137 -1.51 17.39 -13.63
N ILE A 138 -0.28 16.94 -13.37
CA ILE A 138 0.86 17.17 -14.28
C ILE A 138 0.63 16.47 -15.63
N LEU A 139 0.17 15.22 -15.62
CA LEU A 139 -0.05 14.44 -16.84
C LEU A 139 -1.17 15.02 -17.71
N PHE A 140 -2.27 15.45 -17.09
CA PHE A 140 -3.40 16.03 -17.81
C PHE A 140 -3.19 17.51 -18.17
N ALA A 141 -2.46 18.29 -17.36
CA ALA A 141 -2.11 19.68 -17.69
C ALA A 141 -1.19 19.75 -18.90
N LYS A 142 -0.23 18.82 -19.03
CA LYS A 142 0.63 18.71 -20.22
C LYS A 142 -0.19 18.54 -21.50
N LYS A 143 -1.25 17.73 -21.46
CA LYS A 143 -2.14 17.50 -22.61
C LYS A 143 -2.86 18.78 -23.08
N ASN A 144 -3.21 19.68 -22.16
CA ASN A 144 -3.91 20.92 -22.49
C ASN A 144 -2.98 21.97 -23.13
N GLN A 145 -1.69 21.96 -22.80
CA GLN A 145 -0.71 22.89 -23.38
C GLN A 145 -0.30 22.51 -24.81
N GLU A 146 -0.30 21.22 -25.14
CA GLU A 146 -0.01 20.74 -26.50
C GLU A 146 -1.15 21.07 -27.49
N GLN A 147 -2.41 21.16 -27.03
CA GLN A 147 -3.56 21.53 -27.88
C GLN A 147 -3.75 23.04 -28.09
N SER A 148 -3.10 23.90 -27.28
CA SER A 148 -3.19 25.37 -27.42
C SER A 148 -2.07 25.98 -28.28
N ASN A 149 -1.12 25.16 -28.75
CA ASN A 149 -0.02 25.57 -29.62
C ASN A 149 -0.16 25.04 -31.07
N GLU A 150 -1.31 24.45 -31.40
CA GLU A 150 -1.79 24.21 -32.78
C GLU A 150 -2.91 25.19 -33.12
#